data_AF-A0A2D4JBT1-F1
#
_entry.id   AF-A0A2D4JBT1-F1
#
_cell.length_a   1.000
_cell.length_b   1.000
_cell.length_c   1.000
_cell.angle_alpha   90.00
_cell.angle_beta   90.00
_cell.angle_gamma   90.00
#
_symmetry.space_group_name_H-M   'P 1'
#
loop_
_entity.id
_entity.type
_entity.pdbx_description
1 polymer ?
#
loop_
_entity_poly.entity_id
_entity_poly.type
_entity_poly.pdbx_seq_one_letter_code
_entity_poly.pdbx_strand_id
1 'polypeptide(L)'
;AQQYSEALASTRILKHSPESSSGKCGENLAWASYDQSGSEVAVRWYNEIKNYNFQSPGFSSGTGHFTAMVWKNTKKMGVGKAAASDGSTFVVARYEPAGNIVNSGQYEQNVFPPKK
;
A
#
# COMPACT_ATOMS: atom_id res chain seq x y z
N ALA A 1 -3.58 11.70 0.43
CA ALA A 1 -2.26 11.03 0.62
C ALA A 1 -1.28 11.98 1.32
N GLN A 2 -0.90 13.10 0.71
CA GLN A 2 0.06 14.06 1.26
C GLN A 2 -0.29 14.58 2.67
N GLN A 3 -1.52 15.05 2.87
CA GLN A 3 -1.99 15.51 4.19
C GLN A 3 -1.86 14.42 5.27
N TYR A 4 -2.07 13.14 4.91
CA TYR A 4 -1.94 12.05 5.86
C TYR A 4 -0.47 11.71 6.14
N SER A 5 0.42 11.75 5.14
CA SER A 5 1.86 11.58 5.40
C SER A 5 2.39 12.66 6.35
N GLU A 6 1.91 13.90 6.23
CA GLU A 6 2.28 14.99 7.15
C GLU A 6 1.78 14.73 8.58
N ALA A 7 0.56 14.22 8.74
CA ALA A 7 0.04 13.81 10.04
C ALA A 7 0.86 12.66 10.66
N LEU A 8 1.27 11.68 9.87
CA LEU A 8 2.15 10.59 10.32
C LEU A 8 3.54 11.13 10.71
N ALA A 9 4.10 12.05 9.93
CA ALA A 9 5.40 12.67 10.22
C ALA A 9 5.36 13.57 11.47
N SER A 10 4.22 14.18 11.78
CA SER A 10 4.02 14.97 13.00
C SER A 10 3.84 14.07 14.23
N THR A 11 2.98 13.06 14.14
CA THR A 11 2.65 12.18 15.28
C THR A 11 3.65 11.06 15.52
N ARG A 12 4.46 10.71 14.51
CA ARG A 12 5.40 9.56 14.50
C ARG A 12 4.74 8.20 14.67
N ILE A 13 3.43 8.11 14.44
CA ILE A 13 2.67 6.87 14.62
C ILE A 13 2.34 6.31 13.23
N LEU A 14 3.04 5.25 12.81
CA LEU A 14 2.75 4.56 11.56
C LEU A 14 1.49 3.69 11.71
N LYS A 15 0.33 4.21 11.27
CA LYS A 15 -0.94 3.49 11.27
C LYS A 15 -1.78 3.87 10.07
N HIS A 16 -2.70 2.97 9.72
CA HIS A 16 -3.68 3.24 8.67
C HIS A 16 -4.64 4.36 9.03
N SER A 17 -5.07 5.10 8.00
CA SER A 17 -6.02 6.19 8.17
C SER A 17 -7.43 5.69 8.49
N PRO A 18 -8.26 6.52 9.15
CA PRO A 18 -9.68 6.20 9.32
C PRO A 18 -10.43 5.98 8.01
N GLU A 19 -10.07 6.67 6.92
CA GLU A 19 -10.72 6.47 5.62
C GLU A 19 -10.34 5.12 5.00
N SER A 20 -9.09 4.69 5.16
CA SER A 20 -8.66 3.36 4.71
C SER A 20 -9.31 2.27 5.56
N SER A 21 -9.33 2.43 6.89
CA SER A 21 -9.93 1.46 7.81
C SER A 21 -11.45 1.30 7.63
N SER A 22 -12.13 2.32 7.09
CA SER A 22 -13.55 2.26 6.73
C SER A 22 -13.81 1.77 5.29
N GLY A 23 -12.77 1.38 4.56
CA GLY A 23 -12.87 0.84 3.20
C GLY A 23 -13.18 1.89 2.12
N LYS A 24 -13.13 3.19 2.45
CA LYS A 24 -13.40 4.27 1.47
C LYS A 24 -12.32 4.36 0.39
N CYS A 25 -11.10 3.92 0.70
CA CYS A 25 -9.97 3.84 -0.21
C CYS A 25 -9.00 2.74 0.26
N GLY A 26 -8.18 2.21 -0.65
CA GLY A 26 -7.04 1.38 -0.26
C GLY A 26 -5.87 2.25 0.19
N GLU A 27 -4.96 1.71 1.00
CA GLU A 27 -3.78 2.42 1.49
C GLU A 27 -2.56 1.52 1.62
N ASN A 28 -1.42 2.00 1.14
CA ASN A 28 -0.11 1.46 1.50
C ASN A 28 0.68 2.52 2.28
N LEU A 29 1.41 2.07 3.30
CA LEU A 29 2.25 2.91 4.13
C LEU A 29 3.71 2.46 4.03
N ALA A 30 4.63 3.41 4.10
CA ALA A 30 6.04 3.12 4.26
C ALA A 30 6.70 4.13 5.18
N TRP A 31 7.68 3.65 5.93
CA TRP A 31 8.53 4.45 6.80
C TRP A 31 9.99 4.05 6.62
N ALA A 32 10.89 5.03 6.71
CA ALA A 32 12.31 4.80 6.89
C ALA A 32 12.93 5.95 7.68
N SER A 33 14.07 5.69 8.30
CA SER A 33 14.88 6.68 9.02
C SER A 33 15.63 7.67 8.11
N TYR A 34 15.43 7.57 6.79
CA TYR A 34 16.09 8.37 5.77
C TYR A 34 15.10 8.81 4.69
N ASP A 35 15.54 9.65 3.76
CA ASP A 35 14.72 10.08 2.64
C ASP A 35 14.55 8.98 1.59
N GLN A 36 13.31 8.52 1.40
CA GLN A 36 12.99 7.45 0.46
C GLN A 36 12.61 8.01 -0.92
N SER A 37 13.16 7.38 -1.96
CA SER A 37 12.70 7.60 -3.34
C SER A 37 11.39 6.86 -3.61
N GLY A 38 10.58 7.37 -4.53
CA GLY A 38 9.33 6.70 -4.93
C GLY A 38 9.58 5.29 -5.51
N SER A 39 10.68 5.10 -6.24
CA SER A 39 11.08 3.80 -6.79
C SER A 39 11.43 2.80 -5.70
N GLU A 40 12.15 3.22 -4.65
CA GLU A 40 12.50 2.32 -3.54
C GLU A 40 11.25 1.81 -2.83
N VAL A 41 10.31 2.73 -2.53
CA VAL A 41 9.05 2.38 -1.86
C VAL A 41 8.21 1.44 -2.73
N ALA A 42 8.09 1.74 -4.03
CA ALA A 42 7.34 0.89 -4.96
C ALA A 42 7.96 -0.51 -5.08
N VAL A 43 9.29 -0.62 -5.17
CA VAL A 43 9.99 -1.92 -5.22
C VAL A 43 9.82 -2.68 -3.90
N ARG A 44 9.90 -2.00 -2.76
CA ARG A 44 9.70 -2.60 -1.43
C ARG A 44 8.31 -3.20 -1.30
N TRP A 45 7.26 -2.46 -1.65
CA TRP A 45 5.88 -2.95 -1.64
C TRP A 45 5.66 -4.08 -2.65
N TYR A 46 6.20 -3.97 -3.87
CA TYR A 46 6.03 -4.99 -4.90
C TYR A 46 6.74 -6.31 -4.55
N ASN A 47 7.88 -6.26 -3.85
CA ASN A 47 8.65 -7.44 -3.47
C ASN A 47 7.90 -8.43 -2.58
N GLU A 48 6.79 -8.01 -1.98
CA GLU A 48 5.86 -8.91 -1.29
C GLU A 48 5.25 -9.98 -2.21
N ILE A 49 5.32 -9.82 -3.55
CA ILE A 49 4.98 -10.87 -4.52
C ILE A 49 5.67 -12.20 -4.22
N LYS A 50 6.87 -12.17 -3.63
CA LYS A 50 7.64 -13.37 -3.23
C LYS A 50 6.92 -14.22 -2.18
N ASN A 51 6.02 -13.60 -1.41
CA ASN A 51 5.24 -14.26 -0.37
C ASN A 51 3.82 -14.61 -0.85
N TYR A 52 3.42 -14.15 -2.04
CA TYR A 52 2.06 -14.34 -2.54
C TYR A 52 1.90 -15.67 -3.27
N ASN A 53 0.96 -16.50 -2.81
CA ASN A 53 0.65 -17.78 -3.45
C ASN A 53 -0.51 -17.64 -4.44
N PHE A 54 -0.20 -17.56 -5.74
CA PHE A 54 -1.21 -17.50 -6.80
C PHE A 54 -2.09 -18.76 -6.91
N GLN A 55 -1.66 -19.90 -6.36
CA GLN A 55 -2.48 -21.14 -6.31
C GLN A 55 -3.47 -21.14 -5.15
N SER A 56 -3.30 -20.25 -4.16
CA SER A 56 -4.20 -20.07 -3.03
C SER A 56 -4.47 -18.57 -2.85
N PRO A 57 -5.22 -17.95 -3.79
CA PRO A 57 -5.38 -16.51 -3.82
C PRO A 57 -6.20 -16.03 -2.62
N GLY A 58 -5.67 -15.05 -1.91
CA GLY A 58 -6.34 -14.48 -0.75
C GLY A 58 -5.49 -13.42 -0.07
N PHE A 59 -6.01 -12.89 1.04
CA PHE A 59 -5.23 -12.03 1.91
C PHE A 59 -4.24 -12.85 2.73
N SER A 60 -3.00 -12.41 2.79
CA SER A 60 -2.01 -12.91 3.74
C SER A 60 -1.19 -11.75 4.30
N SER A 61 -0.72 -11.92 5.54
CA SER A 61 0.22 -10.96 6.13
C SER A 61 1.48 -10.89 5.26
N GLY A 62 1.96 -9.67 4.97
CA GLY A 62 3.14 -9.46 4.13
C GLY A 62 2.90 -9.63 2.62
N THR A 63 1.65 -9.63 2.16
CA THR A 63 1.30 -9.54 0.73
C THR A 63 0.39 -8.35 0.39
N GLY A 64 -0.13 -7.66 1.40
CA GLY A 64 -1.16 -6.63 1.24
C GLY A 64 -0.70 -5.43 0.42
N HIS A 65 0.57 -5.03 0.54
CA HIS A 65 1.07 -3.90 -0.24
C HIS A 65 1.17 -4.28 -1.72
N PHE A 66 1.71 -5.46 -2.02
CA PHE A 66 1.79 -5.98 -3.39
C PHE A 66 0.40 -6.09 -4.01
N THR A 67 -0.56 -6.74 -3.33
CA THR A 67 -1.89 -6.96 -3.87
C THR A 67 -2.64 -5.65 -4.11
N ALA A 68 -2.43 -4.62 -3.27
CA ALA A 68 -2.99 -3.29 -3.51
C ALA A 68 -2.39 -2.62 -4.76
N MET A 69 -1.09 -2.80 -5.02
CA MET A 69 -0.43 -2.21 -6.20
C MET A 69 -0.92 -2.79 -7.51
N VAL A 70 -1.20 -4.10 -7.56
CA VAL A 70 -1.57 -4.81 -8.79
C VAL A 70 -3.08 -5.06 -8.93
N TRP A 71 -3.88 -4.50 -8.04
CA TRP A 71 -5.32 -4.74 -7.99
C TRP A 71 -6.01 -4.25 -9.27
N LYS A 72 -6.46 -5.18 -10.14
CA LYS A 72 -7.07 -4.88 -11.45
C LYS A 72 -8.16 -3.81 -11.41
N ASN A 73 -9.03 -3.86 -10.40
CA ASN A 73 -10.17 -2.96 -10.32
C ASN A 73 -9.84 -1.58 -9.76
N THR A 74 -8.66 -1.38 -9.17
CA THR A 74 -8.19 -0.05 -8.76
C THR A 74 -7.84 0.76 -10.02
N LYS A 75 -8.33 2.01 -10.09
CA LYS A 75 -8.24 2.85 -11.30
C LYS A 75 -7.44 4.12 -11.11
N LYS A 76 -7.33 4.59 -9.87
CA LYS A 76 -6.64 5.81 -9.51
C LYS A 76 -5.73 5.54 -8.33
N MET A 77 -4.60 6.23 -8.31
CA MET A 77 -3.75 6.27 -7.15
C MET A 77 -3.22 7.67 -6.91
N GLY A 78 -2.94 7.98 -5.65
CA GLY A 78 -2.26 9.20 -5.24
C GLY A 78 -1.25 8.90 -4.15
N VAL A 79 -0.06 9.48 -4.24
CA VAL A 79 1.03 9.29 -3.27
C VAL A 79 1.37 10.60 -2.59
N GLY A 80 1.75 10.52 -1.32
CA GLY A 80 2.27 11.64 -0.54
C GLY A 80 3.46 11.19 0.29
N LYS A 81 4.43 12.10 0.47
CA LYS A 81 5.61 11.90 1.29
C LYS A 81 5.79 13.10 2.20
N ALA A 82 6.09 12.84 3.47
CA ALA A 82 6.49 13.89 4.41
C ALA A 82 7.73 13.45 5.20
N ALA A 83 8.64 14.39 5.39
CA ALA A 83 9.77 14.23 6.29
C ALA A 83 9.37 14.68 7.69
N ALA A 84 9.82 13.96 8.69
CA ALA A 84 9.69 14.33 10.08
C ALA A 84 10.94 15.09 10.56
N SER A 85 10.85 15.75 11.71
CA SER A 85 11.95 16.56 12.27
C SER A 85 13.24 15.81 12.57
N ASP A 86 13.22 14.47 12.63
CA ASP A 86 14.41 13.63 12.82
C ASP A 86 15.01 13.12 11.50
N GLY A 87 14.53 13.59 10.36
CA GLY A 87 14.97 13.15 9.04
C GLY A 87 14.32 11.86 8.54
N SER A 88 13.50 11.19 9.36
CA SER A 88 12.72 10.04 8.90
C SER A 88 11.63 10.46 7.91
N THR A 89 11.24 9.56 7.00
CA THR A 89 10.19 9.83 6.02
C THR A 89 9.03 8.87 6.12
N PHE A 90 7.84 9.42 5.94
CA PHE A 90 6.56 8.71 5.92
C PHE A 90 5.95 8.86 4.53
N VAL A 91 5.60 7.73 3.91
CA VAL A 91 4.97 7.68 2.58
C VAL A 91 3.61 7.03 2.70
N VAL A 92 2.61 7.65 2.07
CA VAL A 92 1.24 7.17 2.01
C VAL A 92 0.85 7.08 0.54
N ALA A 93 0.44 5.89 0.08
CA ALA A 93 -0.25 5.73 -1.19
C ALA A 93 -1.73 5.45 -0.93
N ARG A 94 -2.62 6.04 -1.72
CA ARG A 94 -4.06 5.81 -1.72
C ARG A 94 -4.52 5.22 -3.04
N TYR A 95 -5.47 4.31 -2.98
CA TYR A 95 -5.98 3.55 -4.13
C TYR A 95 -7.51 3.67 -4.21
N GLU A 96 -8.04 3.95 -5.41
CA GLU A 96 -9.47 4.08 -5.65
C GLU A 96 -9.89 3.42 -6.98
N PRO A 97 -10.92 2.57 -7.01
CA PRO A 97 -11.56 1.91 -5.86
C PRO A 97 -10.58 1.14 -4.99
N ALA A 98 -10.96 0.90 -3.72
CA ALA A 98 -10.15 0.17 -2.77
C ALA A 98 -9.88 -1.27 -3.26
N GLY A 99 -8.63 -1.71 -3.13
CA GLY A 99 -8.23 -3.09 -3.35
C GLY A 99 -8.35 -3.95 -2.10
N ASN A 100 -7.78 -5.15 -2.14
CA ASN A 100 -7.66 -6.07 -1.00
C ASN A 100 -8.99 -6.43 -0.33
N ILE A 101 -10.10 -6.41 -1.07
CA ILE A 101 -11.42 -6.78 -0.56
C ILE A 101 -11.43 -8.28 -0.23
N VAL A 102 -11.63 -8.64 1.04
CA VAL A 102 -11.58 -10.02 1.56
C VAL A 102 -12.89 -10.78 1.33
N ASN A 103 -13.41 -10.71 0.10
CA ASN A 103 -14.57 -11.51 -0.33
C ASN A 103 -14.11 -12.67 -1.21
N SER A 104 -14.88 -13.76 -1.21
CA SER A 104 -14.59 -14.94 -2.03
C SER A 104 -14.39 -14.56 -3.51
N GLY A 105 -13.30 -15.06 -4.11
CA GLY A 105 -12.95 -14.84 -5.51
C GLY A 105 -12.37 -13.47 -5.87
N GLN A 106 -12.37 -12.49 -4.96
CA GLN A 106 -11.87 -11.14 -5.30
C GLN A 106 -10.38 -11.13 -5.66
N TYR A 107 -9.55 -11.86 -4.91
CA TYR A 107 -8.11 -11.89 -5.15
C TYR A 107 -7.78 -12.55 -6.49
N GLU A 108 -8.42 -13.68 -6.82
CA GLU A 108 -8.23 -14.36 -8.12
C GLU A 108 -8.62 -13.47 -9.32
N GLN A 109 -9.67 -12.67 -9.16
CA GLN A 109 -10.15 -11.77 -10.23
C GLN A 109 -9.33 -10.48 -10.37
N ASN A 110 -8.51 -10.13 -9.37
CA ASN A 110 -7.82 -8.85 -9.32
C ASN A 110 -6.29 -8.93 -9.24
N VAL A 111 -5.71 -10.06 -8.83
CA VAL A 111 -4.27 -10.24 -8.62
C VAL A 111 -3.79 -11.37 -9.54
N PHE A 112 -3.27 -10.98 -10.71
CA PHE A 112 -2.82 -11.93 -11.73
C PHE A 112 -1.34 -12.27 -11.58
N PRO A 113 -0.92 -13.50 -11.98
CA PRO A 113 0.48 -13.83 -12.07
C PRO A 113 1.22 -12.91 -13.07
N PRO A 114 2.50 -12.63 -12.85
CA PRO A 114 3.31 -11.84 -13.78
C PRO A 114 3.34 -12.54 -15.15
N LYS A 115 3.32 -11.74 -16.22
CA LYS A 115 3.51 -12.27 -17.58
C LYS A 115 4.94 -12.80 -17.72
N LYS A 116 5.07 -13.95 -18.37
CA LYS A 116 6.36 -14.49 -18.80
C LYS A 116 6.92 -13.70 -19.98
#